data_AF-A0A960PLR3-F1
#
_entry.id   AF-A0A960PLR3-F1
#
_cell.length_a   1.000
_cell.length_b   1.000
_cell.length_c   1.000
_cell.angle_alpha   90.00
_cell.angle_beta   90.00
_cell.angle_gamma   90.00
#
_symmetry.space_group_name_H-M   'P 1'
#
loop_
_entity.id
_entity.type
_entity.pdbx_description
1 polymer ?
#
loop_
_entity_poly.entity_id
_entity_poly.type
_entity_poly.pdbx_seq_one_letter_code
_entity_poly.pdbx_strand_id
1 'polypeptide(L)' 'MSIIVNKNTRVLVQGITGREGSFHTTQMVEYGTQVVSGVTPGGLGKEVAGAPVYNTVADAVKETQPNAS' A
#
# COMPACT_ATOMS: atom_id res chain seq x y z
N MET A 1 -22.07 -7.69 -2.98
CA MET A 1 -21.51 -8.76 -2.12
C MET A 1 -20.21 -9.20 -2.78
N SER A 2 -19.09 -9.17 -2.05
CA SER A 2 -17.76 -9.52 -2.56
C SER A 2 -17.26 -10.78 -1.84
N ILE A 3 -16.33 -11.53 -2.46
CA ILE A 3 -15.84 -12.79 -1.89
C ILE A 3 -14.59 -12.59 -1.02
N ILE A 4 -13.60 -11.84 -1.49
CA ILE A 4 -12.29 -11.71 -0.83
C ILE A 4 -12.00 -10.27 -0.37
N VAL A 5 -12.11 -9.30 -1.27
CA VAL A 5 -11.80 -7.89 -0.99
C VAL A 5 -13.04 -7.01 -1.10
N ASN A 6 -13.09 -5.93 -0.33
CA ASN A 6 -14.17 -4.96 -0.33
C ASN A 6 -13.66 -3.56 0.05
N LYS A 7 -14.58 -2.59 0.14
CA LYS A 7 -14.26 -1.19 0.49
C LYS A 7 -13.55 -0.98 1.84
N ASN A 8 -13.59 -1.96 2.74
CA ASN A 8 -12.91 -1.93 4.05
C ASN A 8 -11.57 -2.68 4.03
N THR A 9 -11.19 -3.28 2.90
CA THR A 9 -9.90 -3.96 2.74
C THR A 9 -8.80 -2.90 2.71
N ARG A 10 -7.85 -3.03 3.63
CA ARG A 10 -6.68 -2.16 3.73
C ARG A 10 -5.50 -2.84 3.06
N VAL A 11 -5.05 -2.26 1.96
CA VAL A 11 -4.04 -2.84 1.08
C VAL A 11 -2.68 -2.24 1.38
N LEU A 12 -1.68 -3.10 1.48
CA LEU A 12 -0.26 -2.75 1.45
C LEU A 12 0.32 -3.05 0.06
N VAL A 13 1.17 -2.20 -0.49
CA VAL A 13 1.83 -2.49 -1.80
C VAL A 13 3.32 -2.75 -1.60
N GLN A 14 3.79 -3.95 -1.96
CA GLN A 14 5.23 -4.27 -2.00
C GLN A 14 5.84 -3.80 -3.32
N GLY A 15 6.99 -3.12 -3.26
CA GLY A 15 7.60 -2.49 -4.44
C GLY A 15 6.89 -1.20 -4.88
N ILE A 16 6.20 -0.53 -3.97
CA ILE A 16 5.39 0.67 -4.23
C ILE A 16 6.18 1.81 -4.91
N THR A 17 7.48 1.96 -4.64
CA THR A 17 8.29 3.02 -5.26
C THR A 17 8.84 2.64 -6.62
N GLY A 18 8.59 1.41 -7.09
CA GLY A 18 8.91 0.99 -8.45
C GLY A 18 8.05 1.73 -9.48
N ARG A 19 8.48 1.74 -10.74
CA ARG A 19 7.74 2.40 -11.83
C ARG A 19 6.29 1.90 -11.92
N GLU A 20 6.10 0.59 -12.02
CA GLU A 20 4.76 0.00 -12.13
C GLU A 20 4.01 0.04 -10.80
N GLY A 21 4.71 -0.15 -9.68
CA GLY A 21 4.12 -0.08 -8.34
C GLY A 21 3.50 1.29 -8.07
N SER A 22 4.22 2.36 -8.36
CA SER A 22 3.73 3.73 -8.17
C SER A 22 2.60 4.10 -9.13
N PHE A 23 2.72 3.69 -10.39
CA PHE A 23 1.69 3.91 -11.42
C PHE A 23 0.36 3.25 -11.05
N HIS A 24 0.37 1.96 -10.72
CA HIS A 24 -0.86 1.24 -10.35
C HIS A 24 -1.39 1.66 -8.98
N THR A 25 -0.52 1.98 -8.02
CA THR A 25 -0.98 2.47 -6.71
C THR A 25 -1.78 3.76 -6.85
N THR A 26 -1.34 4.68 -7.71
CA THR A 26 -2.06 5.93 -7.98
C THR A 26 -3.46 5.63 -8.52
N GLN A 27 -3.57 4.74 -9.50
CA GLN A 27 -4.86 4.32 -10.05
C GLN A 27 -5.76 3.62 -9.02
N MET A 28 -5.18 2.79 -8.15
CA MET A 28 -5.91 2.10 -7.08
C MET A 28 -6.52 3.10 -6.10
N VAL A 29 -5.76 4.12 -5.71
CA VAL A 29 -6.23 5.19 -4.82
C VAL A 29 -7.31 6.03 -5.50
N GLU A 30 -7.12 6.42 -6.76
CA GLU A 30 -8.14 7.14 -7.56
C GLU A 30 -9.44 6.33 -7.71
N TYR A 31 -9.33 5.01 -7.85
CA TYR A 31 -10.48 4.11 -7.89
C TYR A 31 -11.20 3.95 -6.54
N GLY A 32 -10.57 4.38 -5.44
CA GLY A 32 -11.12 4.29 -4.08
C GLY A 32 -10.67 3.06 -3.29
N THR A 33 -9.62 2.37 -3.73
CA THR A 33 -8.97 1.31 -2.93
C THR A 33 -8.25 1.94 -1.74
N GLN A 34 -8.41 1.36 -0.55
CA GLN A 34 -7.72 1.84 0.65
C GLN A 34 -6.28 1.33 0.70
N VAL A 35 -5.38 1.95 -0.07
CA VAL A 35 -3.94 1.70 0.05
C VAL A 35 -3.43 2.44 1.29
N VAL A 36 -3.06 1.70 2.33
CA VAL A 36 -2.70 2.26 3.64
C VAL A 36 -1.20 2.39 3.85
N SER A 37 -0.39 1.64 3.11
CA SER A 37 1.06 1.67 3.18
C SER A 37 1.68 1.01 1.97
N GLY A 38 2.99 1.22 1.79
CA GLY A 38 3.77 0.38 0.91
C GLY A 38 5.15 0.06 1.47
N VAL A 39 5.84 -0.87 0.81
CA VAL A 39 7.13 -1.39 1.27
C VAL A 39 8.13 -1.30 0.14
N THR A 40 9.30 -0.73 0.43
CA THR A 40 10.49 -0.83 -0.43
C THR A 40 11.72 -0.77 0.47
N PRO A 41 12.63 -1.76 0.43
CA PRO A 41 13.87 -1.70 1.19
C PRO A 41 14.68 -0.42 0.89
N GLY A 42 15.01 0.35 1.91
CA GLY A 42 15.68 1.65 1.77
C GLY A 42 14.74 2.80 1.37
N GLY A 43 13.44 2.57 1.37
CA GLY A 43 12.40 3.55 1.02
C GLY A 43 11.79 4.30 2.20
N LEU A 44 12.29 4.11 3.43
CA LEU A 44 11.76 4.76 4.63
C LEU A 44 11.67 6.27 4.48
N GLY A 45 10.52 6.86 4.83
CA GLY A 45 10.27 8.31 4.77
C GLY A 45 9.80 8.81 3.39
N LYS A 46 9.64 7.93 2.41
CA LYS A 46 8.96 8.25 1.15
C LYS A 46 7.45 8.06 1.29
N GLU A 47 6.73 8.66 0.35
CA GLU A 47 5.28 8.50 0.21
C GLU A 47 4.96 8.30 -1.28
N VAL A 48 3.95 7.48 -1.56
CA VAL A 48 3.42 7.29 -2.92
C VAL A 48 1.90 7.38 -2.85
N ALA A 49 1.31 8.33 -3.57
CA ALA A 49 -0.13 8.55 -3.62
C ALA A 49 -0.81 8.65 -2.24
N GLY A 50 -0.18 9.31 -1.26
CA GLY A 50 -0.71 9.42 0.11
C GLY A 50 -0.31 8.28 1.04
N ALA A 51 0.28 7.19 0.54
CA ALA A 51 0.63 6.02 1.32
C ALA A 51 2.10 6.08 1.81
N PRO A 52 2.37 5.99 3.12
CA PRO A 52 3.72 5.98 3.66
C PRO A 52 4.49 4.71 3.26
N VAL A 53 5.79 4.86 3.01
CA VAL A 53 6.68 3.76 2.61
C VAL A 53 7.56 3.31 3.77
N TYR A 54 7.53 2.01 4.04
CA TYR A 54 8.32 1.34 5.08
C TYR A 54 9.43 0.48 4.47
N ASN A 55 10.44 0.17 5.30
CA ASN A 55 11.52 -0.73 4.90
C ASN A 55 11.09 -2.20 4.91
N THR A 56 10.21 -2.59 5.83
CA THR A 56 9.75 -3.99 5.97
C THR A 56 8.23 -4.06 6.04
N VAL A 57 7.69 -5.21 5.64
CA VAL A 57 6.26 -5.52 5.82
C VAL A 57 5.88 -5.53 7.30
N ALA A 58 6.76 -6.02 8.17
CA ALA A 58 6.50 -6.07 9.61
C ALA A 58 6.25 -4.68 10.20
N ASP A 59 7.06 -3.69 9.83
CA ASP A 59 6.88 -2.31 10.28
C ASP A 59 5.57 -1.71 9.75
N ALA A 60 5.31 -1.90 8.44
CA ALA A 60 4.08 -1.42 7.82
C ALA A 60 2.83 -2.05 8.47
N VAL A 61 2.87 -3.34 8.80
CA VAL A 61 1.77 -4.05 9.47
C VAL A 61 1.53 -3.53 10.87
N LYS A 62 2.59 -3.29 11.63
CA LYS A 62 2.50 -2.75 12.99
C LYS A 62 1.83 -1.38 13.03
N GLU A 63 2.15 -0.50 12.08
CA GLU A 63 1.64 0.87 12.05
C GLU A 63 0.27 1.00 11.38
N THR A 64 0.02 0.26 10.28
CA THR A 64 -1.15 0.49 9.41
C THR A 64 -2.15 -0.67 9.37
N GLN A 65 -1.79 -1.81 9.96
CA GLN A 65 -2.64 -3.01 10.07
C GLN A 65 -3.36 -3.38 8.75
N PRO A 66 -2.64 -3.50 7.62
CA PRO A 66 -3.23 -3.95 6.36
C PRO A 66 -3.69 -5.41 6.50
N ASN A 67 -4.69 -5.79 5.71
CA ASN A 67 -5.23 -7.15 5.67
C ASN A 67 -5.20 -7.78 4.27
N ALA A 68 -4.59 -7.10 3.31
CA ALA A 68 -4.25 -7.59 1.97
C ALA A 68 -2.92 -6.96 1.52
N SER A 69 -2.20 -7.63 0.61
CA SER A 69 -0.92 -7.17 0.06
C SER A 69 -0.71 -7.56 -1.39
#